data_AF-A0A932B500-F1
#
_entry.id   AF-A0A932B500-F1
#
_cell.length_a   1.000
_cell.length_b   1.000
_cell.length_c   1.000
_cell.angle_alpha   90.00
_cell.angle_beta   90.00
_cell.angle_gamma   90.00
#
_symmetry.space_group_name_H-M   'P 1'
#
loop_
_entity.id
_entity.type
_entity.pdbx_description
1 polymer ?
#
loop_
_entity_poly.entity_id
_entity_poly.type
_entity_poly.pdbx_seq_one_letter_code
_entity_poly.pdbx_strand_id
1 'polypeptide(L)'
;MNQVQDVLLAEPRGFCAGVDRAIEIVERALAQFGAPIYVRHEIVHNTYVVNDLKAKGAIFIEDLAEVPAGATLIFSAHGVSQEVRREADARGFNVFDATCPLVTKVHLEAIKYAKQGCSIILIGHDDHVETIGTMGEAPAHIKVVGTTLE
;
A
#
# COMPACT_ATOMS: atom_id res chain seq x y z
N MET A 1 -33.40 -1.45 -28.00
CA MET A 1 -32.15 -0.94 -27.39
C MET A 1 -32.48 0.40 -26.77
N ASN A 2 -32.40 0.54 -25.45
CA ASN A 2 -32.52 1.86 -24.83
C ASN A 2 -31.28 2.68 -25.22
N GLN A 3 -31.46 3.77 -25.97
CA GLN A 3 -30.39 4.73 -26.19
C GLN A 3 -30.15 5.47 -24.87
N VAL A 4 -28.91 5.45 -24.40
CA VAL A 4 -28.46 6.35 -23.32
C VAL A 4 -28.51 7.76 -23.90
N GLN A 5 -29.39 8.61 -23.36
CA GLN A 5 -29.59 9.97 -23.87
C GLN A 5 -28.53 10.94 -23.36
N ASP A 6 -28.09 10.77 -22.10
CA ASP A 6 -27.09 11.62 -21.47
C ASP A 6 -26.05 10.78 -20.70
N VAL A 7 -24.78 11.20 -20.77
CA VAL A 7 -23.68 10.67 -19.96
C VAL A 7 -23.21 11.76 -19.02
N LEU A 8 -23.39 11.55 -17.72
CA LEU A 8 -22.96 12.49 -16.68
C LEU A 8 -21.62 12.05 -16.09
N LEU A 9 -20.69 12.98 -15.96
CA LEU A 9 -19.36 12.74 -15.38
C LEU A 9 -19.27 13.42 -14.02
N ALA A 10 -19.01 12.65 -12.97
CA ALA A 10 -18.84 13.17 -11.61
C ALA A 10 -17.54 13.98 -11.44
N GLU A 11 -17.53 14.94 -10.52
CA GLU A 11 -16.33 15.67 -10.10
C GLU A 11 -16.32 15.84 -8.57
N PRO A 12 -15.25 15.44 -7.86
CA PRO A 12 -14.00 14.85 -8.38
C PRO A 12 -14.15 13.39 -8.83
N ARG A 13 -13.30 12.95 -9.77
CA ARG A 13 -13.15 11.55 -10.22
C ARG A 13 -11.70 11.28 -10.61
N GLY A 14 -11.25 10.03 -10.48
CA GLY A 14 -9.92 9.60 -10.91
C GLY A 14 -8.90 9.59 -9.77
N PHE A 15 -7.68 10.02 -10.05
CA PHE A 15 -6.54 9.89 -9.14
C PHE A 15 -6.62 10.85 -7.96
N CYS A 16 -6.21 10.36 -6.80
CA CYS A 16 -5.95 11.17 -5.63
C CYS A 16 -4.44 11.40 -5.49
N ALA A 17 -4.04 12.37 -4.67
CA ALA A 17 -2.63 12.70 -4.47
C ALA A 17 -1.77 11.52 -3.98
N GLY A 18 -2.36 10.58 -3.23
CA GLY A 18 -1.66 9.37 -2.78
C GLY A 18 -1.36 8.40 -3.92
N VAL A 19 -2.31 8.24 -4.85
CA VAL A 19 -2.15 7.40 -6.04
C VAL A 19 -1.11 8.00 -6.98
N ASP A 20 -1.21 9.30 -7.29
CA ASP A 20 -0.24 10.00 -8.15
C ASP A 20 1.18 9.84 -7.63
N ARG A 21 1.38 10.13 -6.34
CA ARG A 21 2.68 10.01 -5.67
C ARG A 21 3.22 8.58 -5.76
N ALA A 22 2.39 7.57 -5.53
CA ALA A 22 2.84 6.19 -5.49
C ALA A 22 3.30 5.69 -6.87
N ILE A 23 2.55 6.04 -7.92
CA ILE A 23 2.94 5.75 -9.31
C ILE A 23 4.25 6.46 -9.65
N GLU A 24 4.35 7.76 -9.35
CA GLU A 24 5.55 8.56 -9.64
C GLU A 24 6.81 8.00 -8.97
N ILE A 25 6.69 7.49 -7.73
CA ILE A 25 7.82 6.86 -7.02
C ILE A 25 8.34 5.65 -7.80
N VAL A 26 7.47 4.78 -8.32
CA VAL A 26 7.89 3.61 -9.11
C VAL A 26 8.55 4.05 -10.41
N GLU A 27 7.94 4.99 -11.14
CA GLU A 27 8.48 5.49 -12.41
C GLU A 27 9.85 6.15 -12.23
N ARG A 28 10.02 6.94 -11.18
CA ARG A 28 11.30 7.60 -10.87
C ARG A 28 12.35 6.59 -10.42
N ALA A 29 11.98 5.58 -9.65
CA ALA A 29 12.90 4.52 -9.28
C ALA A 29 13.39 3.75 -10.53
N LEU A 30 12.47 3.41 -11.45
CA LEU A 30 12.82 2.79 -12.73
C LEU A 30 13.74 3.69 -13.57
N ALA A 31 13.44 4.98 -13.65
CA ALA A 31 14.27 5.94 -14.40
C ALA A 31 15.68 6.12 -13.78
N GLN A 32 15.78 6.09 -12.45
CA GLN A 32 17.04 6.35 -11.74
C GLN A 32 17.92 5.12 -11.58
N PHE A 33 17.34 3.95 -11.30
CA PHE A 33 18.08 2.73 -10.97
C PHE A 33 17.99 1.64 -12.05
N GLY A 34 17.11 1.82 -13.04
CA GLY A 34 16.83 0.80 -14.05
C GLY A 34 15.96 -0.34 -13.53
N ALA A 35 15.68 -1.30 -14.41
CA ALA A 35 14.95 -2.51 -14.07
C ALA A 35 15.91 -3.62 -13.56
N PRO A 36 15.44 -4.52 -12.67
CA PRO A 36 14.11 -4.56 -12.08
C PRO A 36 13.96 -3.67 -10.83
N ILE A 37 12.75 -3.14 -10.63
CA ILE A 37 12.30 -2.54 -9.37
C ILE A 37 11.23 -3.43 -8.75
N TYR A 38 11.43 -3.86 -7.50
CA TYR A 38 10.46 -4.71 -6.82
C TYR A 38 9.44 -3.86 -6.06
N VAL A 39 8.17 -4.23 -6.14
CA VAL A 39 7.07 -3.54 -5.45
C VAL A 39 6.29 -4.55 -4.62
N ARG A 40 6.18 -4.32 -3.31
CA ARG A 40 5.46 -5.20 -2.37
C ARG A 40 3.95 -4.94 -2.48
N HIS A 41 3.21 -5.95 -2.95
CA HIS A 41 1.85 -5.86 -3.49
C HIS A 41 1.73 -4.92 -4.69
N GLU A 42 0.57 -4.93 -5.36
CA GLU A 42 0.23 -3.91 -6.36
C GLU A 42 0.38 -2.49 -5.79
N ILE A 43 1.00 -1.59 -6.56
CA ILE A 43 1.26 -0.20 -6.12
C ILE A 43 -0.04 0.53 -5.78
N VAL A 44 -1.07 0.26 -6.57
CA VAL A 44 -2.48 0.65 -6.44
C VAL A 44 -3.34 -0.45 -7.08
N HIS A 45 -4.57 -0.64 -6.63
CA HIS A 45 -5.50 -1.65 -7.18
C HIS A 45 -6.10 -1.22 -8.53
N ASN A 46 -5.26 -1.08 -9.55
CA ASN A 46 -5.66 -0.77 -10.92
C ASN A 46 -4.82 -1.56 -11.93
N THR A 47 -5.47 -2.50 -12.62
CA THR A 47 -4.82 -3.42 -13.55
C THR A 47 -4.10 -2.72 -14.71
N TYR A 48 -4.64 -1.60 -15.21
CA TYR A 48 -4.00 -0.85 -16.29
C TYR A 48 -2.67 -0.26 -15.82
N VAL A 49 -2.67 0.40 -14.66
CA VAL A 49 -1.46 0.97 -14.04
C VAL A 49 -0.43 -0.12 -13.74
N VAL A 50 -0.85 -1.23 -13.14
CA VAL A 50 0.04 -2.35 -12.80
C VAL A 50 0.69 -2.94 -14.06
N ASN A 51 -0.08 -3.14 -15.13
CA ASN A 51 0.45 -3.69 -16.38
C ASN A 51 1.42 -2.74 -17.09
N ASP A 52 1.13 -1.44 -17.08
CA ASP A 52 2.03 -0.42 -17.63
C ASP A 52 3.37 -0.40 -16.88
N LEU A 53 3.36 -0.42 -15.55
CA LEU A 53 4.58 -0.47 -14.74
C LEU A 53 5.35 -1.79 -14.92
N LYS A 54 4.65 -2.93 -15.05
CA LYS A 54 5.28 -4.22 -15.40
C LYS A 54 6.01 -4.14 -16.74
N ALA A 55 5.39 -3.56 -17.76
CA ALA A 55 6.00 -3.37 -19.07
C ALA A 55 7.26 -2.47 -19.02
N LYS A 56 7.32 -1.54 -18.05
CA LYS A 56 8.48 -0.68 -17.78
C LYS A 56 9.58 -1.36 -16.94
N GLY A 57 9.33 -2.54 -16.37
CA GLY A 57 10.31 -3.33 -15.60
C GLY A 57 10.07 -3.40 -14.09
N ALA A 58 8.90 -2.99 -13.59
CA ALA A 58 8.50 -3.26 -12.21
C ALA A 58 8.08 -4.72 -12.04
N ILE A 59 8.48 -5.32 -10.91
CA ILE A 59 8.10 -6.68 -10.51
C ILE A 59 7.30 -6.58 -9.22
N PHE A 60 6.03 -6.96 -9.29
CA PHE A 60 5.13 -6.96 -8.13
C PHE A 60 5.23 -8.32 -7.43
N ILE A 61 5.46 -8.30 -6.12
CA ILE A 61 5.73 -9.48 -5.29
C ILE A 61 4.83 -9.53 -4.07
N GLU A 62 4.55 -10.76 -3.61
CA GLU A 62 3.80 -11.00 -2.39
C GLU A 62 4.69 -11.38 -1.21
N ASP A 63 5.81 -12.07 -1.45
CA ASP A 63 6.77 -12.36 -0.40
C ASP A 63 8.08 -11.62 -0.66
N LEU A 64 8.60 -10.97 0.38
CA LEU A 64 9.92 -10.37 0.29
C LEU A 64 10.96 -11.43 -0.06
N ALA A 65 10.85 -12.67 0.43
CA ALA A 65 11.76 -13.78 0.17
C ALA A 65 12.07 -14.02 -1.32
N GLU A 66 11.15 -13.64 -2.22
CA GLU A 66 11.31 -13.73 -3.68
C GLU A 66 12.31 -12.69 -4.26
N VAL A 67 12.64 -11.65 -3.49
CA VAL A 67 13.45 -10.51 -3.92
C VAL A 67 14.94 -10.75 -3.57
N PRO A 68 15.90 -10.53 -4.48
CA PRO A 68 17.33 -10.62 -4.15
C PRO A 68 17.76 -9.59 -3.09
N ALA A 69 18.57 -10.01 -2.09
CA ALA A 69 19.08 -9.10 -1.07
C ALA A 69 19.81 -7.90 -1.68
N GLY A 70 19.66 -6.71 -1.08
CA GLY A 70 20.23 -5.47 -1.62
C GLY A 70 19.46 -4.84 -2.79
N ALA A 71 18.40 -5.48 -3.30
CA ALA A 71 17.59 -4.91 -4.37
C ALA A 71 16.82 -3.65 -3.93
N THR A 72 16.38 -2.85 -4.91
CA THR A 72 15.47 -1.73 -4.67
C THR A 72 14.04 -2.24 -4.51
N LEU A 73 13.43 -1.90 -3.38
CA LEU A 73 12.10 -2.34 -2.98
C LEU A 73 11.20 -1.13 -2.73
N ILE A 74 9.96 -1.19 -3.19
CA ILE A 74 8.94 -0.16 -2.96
C ILE A 74 7.77 -0.76 -2.19
N PHE A 75 7.37 -0.15 -1.08
CA PHE A 75 6.11 -0.48 -0.41
C PHE A 75 4.95 0.24 -1.09
N SER A 76 3.82 -0.46 -1.30
CA SER A 76 2.65 0.10 -2.00
C SER A 76 1.99 1.27 -1.25
N ALA A 77 1.06 1.96 -1.93
CA ALA A 77 0.31 3.08 -1.35
C ALA A 77 -0.51 2.70 -0.10
N HIS A 78 -0.87 1.43 0.03
CA HIS A 78 -1.72 0.89 1.10
C HIS A 78 -0.98 0.67 2.42
N GLY A 79 0.35 0.81 2.43
CA GLY A 79 1.15 0.58 3.63
C GLY A 79 1.48 -0.88 3.91
N VAL A 80 2.41 -1.06 4.85
CA VAL A 80 2.90 -2.37 5.32
C VAL A 80 3.09 -2.33 6.83
N SER A 81 3.09 -3.50 7.47
CA SER A 81 3.31 -3.65 8.91
C SER A 81 4.76 -3.37 9.33
N GLN A 82 4.98 -3.18 10.62
CA GLN A 82 6.34 -3.04 11.20
C GLN A 82 7.21 -4.28 10.97
N GLU A 83 6.61 -5.46 10.93
CA GLU A 83 7.33 -6.70 10.67
C GLU A 83 7.93 -6.72 9.26
N VAL A 84 7.14 -6.35 8.24
CA VAL A 84 7.60 -6.26 6.85
C VAL A 84 8.70 -5.21 6.70
N ARG A 85 8.61 -4.08 7.42
CA ARG A 85 9.66 -3.05 7.44
C ARG A 85 10.98 -3.59 8.01
N ARG A 86 10.91 -4.29 9.15
CA ARG A 86 12.09 -4.89 9.80
C ARG A 86 12.71 -5.98 8.94
N GLU A 87 11.90 -6.80 8.26
CA GLU A 87 12.41 -7.79 7.34
C GLU A 87 13.15 -7.12 6.17
N ALA A 88 12.57 -6.09 5.56
CA ALA A 88 13.21 -5.35 4.48
C ALA A 88 14.57 -4.75 4.90
N ASP A 89 14.63 -4.16 6.10
CA ASP A 89 15.85 -3.61 6.69
C ASP A 89 16.90 -4.72 6.93
N ALA A 90 16.49 -5.85 7.52
CA ALA A 90 17.37 -6.97 7.81
C ALA A 90 17.98 -7.60 6.53
N ARG A 91 17.27 -7.49 5.41
CA ARG A 91 17.72 -7.97 4.10
C ARG A 91 18.52 -6.94 3.30
N GLY A 92 18.70 -5.75 3.86
CA GLY A 92 19.52 -4.68 3.30
C GLY A 92 18.95 -4.09 2.03
N PHE A 93 17.63 -4.11 1.83
CA PHE A 93 17.01 -3.51 0.65
C PHE A 93 17.18 -1.99 0.63
N ASN A 94 17.28 -1.43 -0.57
CA ASN A 94 17.13 0.01 -0.78
C ASN A 94 15.64 0.34 -0.88
N VAL A 95 15.02 0.74 0.24
CA VAL A 95 13.57 0.87 0.37
C VAL A 95 13.08 2.28 0.04
N PHE A 96 12.07 2.37 -0.83
CA PHE A 96 11.23 3.56 -0.98
C PHE A 96 9.82 3.30 -0.47
N ASP A 97 9.34 4.14 0.43
CA ASP A 97 7.99 3.98 0.99
C ASP A 97 6.97 4.85 0.25
N ALA A 98 6.17 4.21 -0.59
CA ALA A 98 5.10 4.85 -1.33
C ALA A 98 3.77 4.92 -0.56
N THR A 99 3.73 4.46 0.70
CA THR A 99 2.54 4.55 1.57
C THR A 99 1.95 5.96 1.51
N CYS A 100 0.64 6.05 1.31
CA CYS A 100 -0.06 7.33 1.32
C CYS A 100 0.11 8.00 2.69
N PRO A 101 0.46 9.31 2.78
CA PRO A 101 0.61 9.99 4.07
C PRO A 101 -0.65 9.94 4.95
N LEU A 102 -1.83 9.78 4.35
CA LEU A 102 -3.08 9.61 5.09
C LEU A 102 -3.18 8.21 5.74
N VAL A 103 -2.64 7.17 5.11
CA VAL A 103 -2.50 5.83 5.69
C VAL A 103 -1.46 5.85 6.80
N THR A 104 -0.30 6.47 6.56
CA THR A 104 0.73 6.63 7.60
C THR A 104 0.19 7.35 8.84
N LYS A 105 -0.70 8.34 8.66
CA LYS A 105 -1.37 9.01 9.79
C LYS A 105 -2.16 8.00 10.65
N VAL A 106 -2.91 7.09 10.02
CA VAL A 106 -3.68 6.06 10.74
C VAL A 106 -2.75 5.12 11.49
N HIS A 107 -1.65 4.68 10.86
CA HIS A 107 -0.61 3.87 11.52
C HIS A 107 -0.06 4.58 12.78
N LEU A 108 0.26 5.87 12.66
CA LEU A 108 0.81 6.65 13.77
C LEU A 108 -0.18 6.83 14.93
N GLU A 109 -1.46 7.05 14.65
CA GLU A 109 -2.49 7.10 15.69
C GLU A 109 -2.68 5.74 16.37
N ALA A 110 -2.66 4.64 15.61
CA ALA A 110 -2.74 3.29 16.16
C ALA A 110 -1.59 3.01 17.15
N ILE A 111 -0.35 3.33 16.78
CA ILE A 111 0.83 3.20 17.65
C ILE A 111 0.68 4.07 18.90
N LYS A 112 0.24 5.32 18.73
CA LYS A 112 0.09 6.28 19.83
C LYS A 112 -0.94 5.80 20.86
N TYR A 113 -2.12 5.37 20.43
CA TYR A 113 -3.17 4.90 21.35
C TYR A 113 -2.83 3.55 21.98
N ALA A 114 -2.15 2.66 21.26
CA ALA A 114 -1.63 1.42 21.84
C ALA A 114 -0.63 1.70 22.97
N LYS A 115 0.29 2.66 22.78
CA LYS A 115 1.22 3.11 23.84
C LYS A 115 0.52 3.73 25.05
N GLN A 116 -0.70 4.24 24.88
CA GLN A 116 -1.53 4.75 25.97
C GLN A 116 -2.35 3.64 26.65
N GLY A 117 -2.22 2.38 26.22
CA GLY A 117 -2.97 1.25 26.77
C GLY A 117 -4.41 1.16 26.27
N CYS A 118 -4.77 1.90 25.22
CA CYS A 118 -6.12 1.84 24.66
C CYS A 118 -6.33 0.54 23.85
N SER A 119 -7.57 0.05 23.87
CA SER A 119 -8.08 -0.86 22.84
C SER A 119 -8.56 -0.04 21.64
N ILE A 120 -8.25 -0.50 20.43
CA ILE A 120 -8.52 0.20 19.17
C ILE A 120 -9.49 -0.67 18.35
N ILE A 121 -10.60 -0.08 17.92
CA ILE A 121 -11.50 -0.69 16.93
C ILE A 121 -11.13 -0.12 15.57
N LEU A 122 -10.63 -0.97 14.68
CA LEU A 122 -10.34 -0.61 13.30
C LEU A 122 -11.52 -1.04 12.42
N ILE A 123 -12.20 -0.08 11.79
CA ILE A 123 -13.30 -0.36 10.87
C ILE A 123 -12.71 -0.60 9.48
N GLY A 124 -12.90 -1.80 8.95
CA GLY A 124 -12.34 -2.20 7.66
C GLY A 124 -12.58 -3.67 7.34
N HIS A 125 -12.22 -4.07 6.13
CA HIS A 125 -12.23 -5.49 5.73
C HIS A 125 -10.94 -6.15 6.20
N ASP A 126 -11.05 -7.32 6.82
CA ASP A 126 -9.94 -8.03 7.45
C ASP A 126 -8.93 -8.60 6.46
N ASP A 127 -9.36 -8.84 5.22
CA ASP A 127 -8.55 -9.31 4.11
C ASP A 127 -7.88 -8.17 3.31
N HIS A 128 -8.23 -6.91 3.55
CA HIS A 128 -7.65 -5.79 2.81
C HIS A 128 -6.26 -5.42 3.34
N VAL A 129 -5.31 -5.25 2.41
CA VAL A 129 -3.88 -5.02 2.72
C VAL A 129 -3.63 -3.81 3.61
N GLU A 130 -4.41 -2.74 3.47
CA GLU A 130 -4.34 -1.54 4.33
C GLU A 130 -4.74 -1.84 5.78
N THR A 131 -5.77 -2.68 5.96
CA THR A 131 -6.23 -3.12 7.28
C THR A 131 -5.19 -4.00 7.95
N ILE A 132 -4.61 -4.94 7.18
CA ILE A 132 -3.53 -5.82 7.65
C ILE A 132 -2.30 -5.00 8.05
N GLY A 133 -1.92 -4.02 7.23
CA GLY A 133 -0.82 -3.09 7.51
C GLY A 133 -1.05 -2.30 8.81
N THR A 134 -2.23 -1.70 8.97
CA THR A 134 -2.60 -0.93 10.17
C THR A 134 -2.67 -1.80 11.42
N MET A 135 -3.28 -2.98 11.33
CA MET A 135 -3.35 -3.95 12.43
C MET A 135 -1.94 -4.37 12.89
N GLY A 136 -1.02 -4.55 11.94
CA GLY A 136 0.37 -4.93 12.20
C GLY A 136 1.20 -3.88 12.95
N GLU A 137 0.70 -2.65 13.10
CA GLU A 137 1.36 -1.62 13.92
C GLU A 137 1.16 -1.85 15.43
N ALA A 138 0.02 -2.41 15.84
CA ALA A 138 -0.31 -2.68 17.23
C ALA A 138 -1.25 -3.91 17.39
N PRO A 139 -0.80 -5.12 17.01
CA PRO A 139 -1.68 -6.29 16.90
C PRO A 139 -2.32 -6.71 18.23
N ALA A 140 -1.67 -6.45 19.36
CA ALA A 140 -2.22 -6.75 20.69
C ALA A 140 -3.32 -5.77 21.15
N HIS A 141 -3.49 -4.64 20.46
CA HIS A 141 -4.41 -3.56 20.84
C HIS A 141 -5.54 -3.34 19.82
N ILE A 142 -5.45 -3.91 18.62
CA ILE A 142 -6.39 -3.65 17.52
C ILE A 142 -7.34 -4.83 17.33
N LYS A 143 -8.63 -4.53 17.20
CA LYS A 143 -9.66 -5.45 16.69
C LYS A 143 -10.28 -4.87 15.43
N VAL A 144 -10.25 -5.64 14.34
CA VAL A 144 -10.93 -5.29 13.09
C VAL A 144 -12.42 -5.61 13.19
N VAL A 145 -13.26 -4.69 12.72
CA VAL A 145 -14.72 -4.84 12.61
C VAL A 145 -15.16 -4.43 11.20
N GLY A 146 -15.62 -5.41 10.41
CA GLY A 146 -16.07 -5.17 9.02
C GLY A 146 -17.59 -5.13 8.83
N THR A 147 -18.36 -5.59 9.82
CA THR A 147 -19.83 -5.67 9.77
C THR A 147 -20.43 -5.48 11.17
N THR A 148 -21.68 -5.05 11.22
CA THR A 148 -22.48 -4.95 12.46
C THR A 148 -23.27 -6.23 12.77
N LEU A 149 -23.26 -7.21 11.86
CA LEU A 149 -23.91 -8.51 12.03
C LEU A 149 -22.91 -9.48 12.68
N GLU A 150 -23.38 -10.21 13.69
CA GLU A 150 -22.60 -11.24 14.40
C GLU A 150 -22.16 -12.39 13.49
#